data_AF-A0A6M9R335-F1
#
_entry.id   AF-A0A6M9R335-F1
#
_cell.length_a   1.000
_cell.length_b   1.000
_cell.length_c   1.000
_cell.angle_alpha   90.00
_cell.angle_beta   90.00
_cell.angle_gamma   90.00
#
_symmetry.space_group_name_H-M   'P 1'
#
loop_
_entity.id
_entity.type
_entity.pdbx_description
1 polymer ?
#
loop_
_entity_poly.entity_id
_entity_poly.type
_entity_poly.pdbx_seq_one_letter_code
_entity_poly.pdbx_strand_id
1 'polypeptide(L)'
;MKTIKPESIALFCLLSGDVDLAKHLAEILPITCFVGEDWQQDFQPFDGGPVQSLSDAYSYYSVLLLIAAESEISVPEWLAHSEGTTVILIAEHNARLLNGPAGGAVALIHYLNEICHARETAVNDAFCRTLTRGSLAIPQCHLLS
;
A
#
# COMPACT_ATOMS: atom_id res chain seq x y z
N MET A 1 -12.13 4.44 -26.07
CA MET A 1 -11.22 4.30 -24.93
C MET A 1 -11.84 5.03 -23.76
N LYS A 2 -12.22 4.33 -22.67
CA LYS A 2 -12.65 4.99 -21.43
C LYS A 2 -11.40 5.36 -20.66
N THR A 3 -11.05 6.64 -20.67
CA THR A 3 -10.02 7.20 -19.80
C THR A 3 -10.53 7.05 -18.38
N ILE A 4 -9.85 6.27 -17.54
CA ILE A 4 -10.14 6.22 -16.11
C ILE A 4 -9.98 7.65 -15.61
N LYS A 5 -11.06 8.25 -15.13
CA LYS A 5 -10.99 9.53 -14.44
C LYS A 5 -10.42 9.23 -13.05
N PRO A 6 -9.25 9.76 -12.66
CA PRO A 6 -8.66 9.54 -11.34
C PRO A 6 -9.40 10.40 -10.28
N GLU A 7 -10.72 10.46 -10.38
CA GLU A 7 -11.59 11.32 -9.55
C GLU A 7 -12.04 10.58 -8.27
N SER A 8 -11.82 9.27 -8.18
CA SER A 8 -12.11 8.49 -6.97
C SER A 8 -11.22 7.25 -6.85
N ILE A 9 -10.14 7.37 -6.07
CA ILE A 9 -9.31 6.24 -5.63
C ILE A 9 -9.64 5.96 -4.16
N ALA A 10 -9.96 4.71 -3.81
CA ALA A 10 -10.05 4.28 -2.42
C ALA A 10 -8.87 3.37 -2.09
N LEU A 11 -8.34 3.49 -0.89
CA LEU A 11 -7.27 2.65 -0.38
C LEU A 11 -7.74 1.96 0.90
N PHE A 12 -7.57 0.64 0.96
CA PHE A 12 -7.88 -0.18 2.13
C PHE A 12 -6.58 -0.68 2.73
N CYS A 13 -6.24 -0.20 3.93
CA CYS A 13 -5.10 -0.73 4.68
C CYS A 13 -5.61 -1.84 5.60
N LEU A 14 -5.30 -3.09 5.26
CA LEU A 14 -5.78 -4.25 6.00
C LEU A 14 -4.80 -4.69 7.11
N LEU A 15 -3.57 -4.16 7.08
CA LEU A 15 -2.50 -4.54 8.01
C LEU A 15 -1.94 -3.39 8.85
N SER A 16 -2.03 -3.57 10.17
CA SER A 16 -1.22 -2.95 11.23
C SER A 16 -0.11 -1.99 10.81
N GLY A 17 0.94 -2.62 10.29
CA GLY A 17 2.23 -2.01 10.03
C GLY A 17 2.30 -1.13 8.80
N ASP A 18 1.23 -1.07 7.99
CA ASP A 18 1.25 -0.40 6.70
C ASP A 18 0.48 0.94 6.67
N VAL A 19 0.00 1.43 7.81
CA VAL A 19 -0.67 2.75 7.89
C VAL A 19 0.22 3.86 7.37
N ASP A 20 1.52 3.81 7.66
CA ASP A 20 2.47 4.83 7.20
C ASP A 20 2.60 4.84 5.67
N LEU A 21 2.44 3.69 5.00
CA LEU A 21 2.35 3.64 3.54
C LEU A 21 1.06 4.30 3.05
N ALA A 22 -0.07 3.98 3.69
CA ALA A 22 -1.36 4.58 3.37
C ALA A 22 -1.35 6.11 3.54
N LYS A 23 -0.72 6.62 4.61
CA LYS A 23 -0.50 8.05 4.86
C LYS A 23 0.33 8.68 3.76
N HIS A 24 1.48 8.11 3.46
CA HIS A 24 2.34 8.65 2.42
C HIS A 24 1.64 8.70 1.05
N LEU A 25 0.88 7.66 0.69
CA LEU A 25 0.11 7.64 -0.55
C LEU A 25 -1.01 8.70 -0.56
N ALA A 26 -1.70 8.91 0.55
CA ALA A 26 -2.74 9.93 0.68
C ALA A 26 -2.21 11.37 0.60
N GLU A 27 -0.94 11.61 0.95
CA GLU A 27 -0.31 12.93 0.81
C GLU A 27 -0.02 13.31 -0.65
N ILE A 28 0.21 12.31 -1.50
CA ILE A 28 0.69 12.50 -2.88
C ILE A 28 -0.35 12.15 -3.95
N LEU A 29 -1.45 11.49 -3.57
CA LEU A 29 -2.54 11.11 -4.44
C LEU A 29 -3.90 11.47 -3.80
N PRO A 30 -4.91 11.84 -4.61
CA PRO A 30 -6.26 12.11 -4.11
C PRO A 30 -6.97 10.79 -3.75
N ILE A 31 -6.62 10.22 -2.60
CA ILE A 31 -7.09 8.92 -2.12
C ILE A 31 -7.97 9.09 -0.88
N THR A 32 -9.09 8.36 -0.85
CA THR A 32 -9.83 8.10 0.39
C THR A 32 -9.32 6.83 1.04
N CYS A 33 -8.72 6.93 2.22
CA CYS A 33 -8.19 5.78 2.95
C CYS A 33 -9.20 5.22 3.95
N PHE A 34 -9.28 3.89 4.00
CA PHE A 34 -10.09 3.09 4.89
C PHE A 34 -9.19 2.18 5.73
N VAL A 35 -9.40 2.16 7.05
CA VAL A 35 -8.62 1.38 8.02
C VAL A 35 -9.53 0.78 9.09
N GLY A 36 -9.02 -0.15 9.91
CA GLY A 36 -9.77 -0.63 11.06
C GLY A 36 -9.87 0.42 12.18
N GLU A 37 -10.87 0.28 13.04
CA GLU A 37 -11.18 1.28 14.08
C GLU A 37 -10.02 1.52 15.07
N ASP A 38 -9.27 0.47 15.41
CA ASP A 38 -8.20 0.51 16.44
C ASP A 38 -6.99 1.39 16.09
N TRP A 39 -6.91 1.86 14.85
CA TRP A 39 -5.73 2.47 14.25
C TRP A 39 -6.13 3.58 13.27
N GLN A 40 -7.28 4.19 13.55
CA GLN A 40 -7.78 5.36 12.86
C GLN A 40 -6.84 6.55 13.06
N GLN A 41 -6.38 7.12 11.96
CA GLN A 41 -5.41 8.22 11.91
C GLN A 41 -5.88 9.23 10.85
N ASP A 42 -7.06 9.82 11.06
CA ASP A 42 -7.79 10.69 10.12
C ASP A 42 -8.37 9.98 8.88
N PHE A 43 -8.26 8.66 8.84
CA PHE A 43 -8.85 7.80 7.83
C PHE A 43 -10.27 7.38 8.17
N GLN A 44 -11.00 6.91 7.16
CA GLN A 44 -12.34 6.36 7.34
C GLN A 44 -12.24 4.98 8.02
N PRO A 45 -13.07 4.68 9.02
CA PRO A 45 -13.16 3.32 9.53
C PRO A 45 -13.82 2.41 8.49
N PHE A 46 -13.62 1.09 8.62
CA PHE A 46 -14.44 0.13 7.88
C PHE A 46 -15.88 0.12 8.41
N ASP A 47 -16.84 0.51 7.57
CA ASP A 47 -18.27 0.31 7.80
C ASP A 47 -18.67 -1.14 7.49
N GLY A 48 -19.17 -1.87 8.49
CA GLY A 48 -19.54 -3.28 8.38
C GLY A 48 -18.35 -4.25 8.20
N GLY A 49 -17.12 -3.78 8.41
CA GLY A 49 -15.89 -4.55 8.25
C GLY A 49 -15.28 -4.47 6.83
N PRO A 50 -14.06 -5.03 6.62
CA PRO A 50 -13.28 -4.78 5.41
C PRO A 50 -13.98 -5.21 4.12
N VAL A 51 -14.65 -6.36 4.13
CA VAL A 51 -15.34 -6.90 2.95
C VAL A 51 -16.54 -6.04 2.56
N GLN A 52 -17.34 -5.60 3.54
CA GLN A 52 -18.51 -4.77 3.30
C GLN A 52 -18.10 -3.39 2.77
N SER A 53 -17.17 -2.72 3.47
CA SER A 53 -16.63 -1.43 3.02
C SER A 53 -16.01 -1.51 1.62
N LEU A 54 -15.30 -2.60 1.31
CA LEU A 54 -14.74 -2.82 -0.02
C LEU A 54 -15.83 -2.98 -1.08
N SER A 55 -16.89 -3.73 -0.76
CA SER A 55 -18.06 -3.89 -1.64
C SER A 55 -18.76 -2.55 -1.90
N ASP A 56 -18.94 -1.73 -0.87
CA ASP A 56 -19.56 -0.41 -1.01
C ASP A 56 -18.67 0.51 -1.86
N ALA A 57 -17.38 0.59 -1.55
CA ALA A 57 -16.43 1.39 -2.31
C ALA A 57 -16.35 0.95 -3.78
N TYR A 58 -16.53 -0.32 -4.07
CA TYR A 58 -16.54 -0.83 -5.45
C TYR A 58 -17.57 -0.14 -6.35
N SER A 59 -18.67 0.35 -5.78
CA SER A 59 -19.73 1.04 -6.52
C SER A 59 -19.46 2.53 -6.75
N TYR A 60 -18.57 3.14 -5.96
CA TYR A 60 -18.33 4.59 -5.96
C TYR A 60 -16.93 4.98 -6.47
N TYR A 61 -15.98 4.05 -6.42
CA TYR A 61 -14.58 4.28 -6.74
C TYR A 61 -14.19 3.61 -8.05
N SER A 62 -13.39 4.32 -8.85
CA SER A 62 -12.89 3.79 -10.13
C SER A 62 -11.66 2.89 -9.95
N VAL A 63 -10.92 3.14 -8.86
CA VAL A 63 -9.72 2.39 -8.48
C VAL A 63 -9.78 2.05 -7.00
N LEU A 64 -9.51 0.79 -6.68
CA LEU A 64 -9.35 0.30 -5.31
C LEU A 64 -7.92 -0.19 -5.12
N LEU A 65 -7.24 0.37 -4.13
CA LEU A 65 -5.92 -0.07 -3.69
C LEU A 65 -6.10 -0.89 -2.40
N LEU A 66 -5.52 -2.07 -2.35
CA LEU A 66 -5.51 -2.93 -1.17
C LEU A 66 -4.07 -3.02 -0.67
N ILE A 67 -3.80 -2.62 0.57
CA ILE A 67 -2.54 -2.94 1.24
C ILE A 67 -2.79 -4.12 2.16
N ALA A 68 -2.19 -5.27 1.84
CA ALA A 68 -2.37 -6.50 2.60
C ALA A 68 -1.21 -7.47 2.41
N ALA A 69 -1.19 -8.55 3.21
CA ALA A 69 -0.27 -9.65 3.02
C ALA A 69 -0.69 -10.48 1.78
N GLU A 70 0.31 -10.95 1.02
CA GLU A 70 0.13 -11.86 -0.13
C GLU A 70 -0.76 -13.08 0.23
N SER A 71 -0.57 -13.63 1.43
CA SER A 71 -1.26 -14.83 1.92
C SER A 71 -2.69 -14.61 2.42
N GLU A 72 -3.11 -13.36 2.62
CA GLU A 72 -4.39 -13.05 3.29
C GLU A 72 -5.49 -12.59 2.34
N ILE A 73 -5.17 -12.33 1.07
CA ILE A 73 -6.18 -11.94 0.09
C ILE A 73 -6.82 -13.17 -0.52
N SER A 74 -7.99 -13.51 0.02
CA SER A 74 -9.01 -14.23 -0.73
C SER A 74 -9.76 -13.20 -1.57
N VAL A 75 -9.48 -13.14 -2.88
CA VAL A 75 -10.24 -12.28 -3.80
C VAL A 75 -11.71 -12.74 -3.77
N PRO A 76 -12.65 -11.88 -3.35
CA PRO A 76 -14.07 -12.22 -3.37
C PRO A 76 -14.56 -12.62 -4.76
N GLU A 77 -15.48 -13.58 -4.88
CA GLU A 77 -16.01 -14.04 -6.17
C GLU A 77 -16.66 -12.91 -7.01
N TRP A 78 -17.27 -11.93 -6.34
CA TRP A 78 -17.88 -10.77 -6.99
C TRP A 78 -16.84 -9.84 -7.65
N LEU A 79 -15.59 -9.89 -7.19
CA LEU A 79 -14.47 -9.19 -7.83
C LEU A 79 -14.01 -9.87 -9.12
N ALA A 80 -14.15 -11.19 -9.25
CA ALA A 80 -13.67 -11.93 -10.42
C ALA A 80 -14.50 -11.68 -11.70
N HIS A 81 -15.75 -11.23 -11.57
CA HIS A 81 -16.71 -11.17 -12.67
C HIS A 81 -17.09 -9.75 -13.09
N SER A 82 -16.50 -8.73 -12.48
CA SER A 82 -16.93 -7.36 -12.67
C SER A 82 -16.06 -6.61 -13.69
N GLU A 83 -16.72 -6.08 -14.72
CA GLU A 83 -16.12 -5.16 -15.67
C GLU A 83 -16.27 -3.71 -15.17
N GLY A 84 -15.18 -3.05 -14.76
CA GLY A 84 -15.17 -1.60 -14.61
C GLY A 84 -14.18 -1.03 -13.62
N THR A 85 -14.11 -1.57 -12.41
CA THR A 85 -13.26 -1.05 -11.34
C THR A 85 -11.90 -1.73 -11.38
N THR A 86 -10.84 -0.92 -11.29
CA THR A 86 -9.46 -1.44 -11.23
C THR A 86 -9.09 -1.73 -9.79
N VAL A 87 -8.73 -2.96 -9.48
CA VAL A 87 -8.31 -3.37 -8.14
C VAL A 87 -6.84 -3.74 -8.17
N ILE A 88 -6.04 -3.04 -7.37
CA ILE A 88 -4.59 -3.21 -7.27
C ILE A 88 -4.26 -3.63 -5.85
N LEU A 89 -3.49 -4.69 -5.71
CA LEU A 89 -2.89 -5.11 -4.45
C LEU A 89 -1.48 -4.56 -4.34
N ILE A 90 -1.18 -3.91 -3.22
CA ILE A 90 0.16 -3.57 -2.76
C ILE A 90 0.51 -4.54 -1.63
N ALA A 91 1.40 -5.49 -1.90
CA ALA A 91 1.89 -6.46 -0.93
C ALA A 91 3.41 -6.56 -1.05
N GLU A 92 4.11 -6.69 0.08
CA GLU A 92 5.58 -6.86 0.10
C GLU A 92 6.31 -5.85 -0.79
N HIS A 93 5.87 -4.59 -0.74
CA HIS A 93 6.43 -3.47 -1.52
C HIS A 93 6.20 -3.52 -3.04
N ASN A 94 5.31 -4.38 -3.53
CA ASN A 94 4.95 -4.46 -4.94
C ASN A 94 3.44 -4.31 -5.15
N ALA A 95 3.08 -3.44 -6.08
CA ALA A 95 1.75 -3.27 -6.64
C ALA A 95 1.53 -4.24 -7.80
N ARG A 96 0.37 -4.92 -7.80
CA ARG A 96 -0.09 -5.79 -8.90
C ARG A 96 -1.58 -5.65 -9.14
N LEU A 97 -1.99 -5.86 -10.38
CA LEU A 97 -3.40 -5.90 -10.75
C LEU A 97 -4.05 -7.18 -10.23
N LEU A 98 -5.14 -7.07 -9.47
CA LEU A 98 -6.00 -8.19 -9.10
C LEU A 98 -7.19 -8.34 -10.05
N ASN A 99 -7.84 -7.23 -10.41
CA ASN A 99 -8.96 -7.21 -11.35
C ASN A 99 -9.03 -5.87 -12.09
N GLY A 100 -9.67 -5.88 -13.26
CA GLY A 100 -10.01 -4.69 -14.03
C GLY A 100 -9.22 -4.53 -15.33
N PRO A 101 -9.47 -3.45 -16.08
CA PRO A 101 -8.88 -3.23 -17.39
C PRO A 101 -7.38 -2.94 -17.29
N ALA A 102 -6.56 -3.91 -17.70
CA ALA A 102 -5.09 -3.83 -17.64
C ALA A 102 -4.50 -2.56 -18.27
N GLY A 103 -5.07 -2.09 -19.39
CA GLY A 103 -4.51 -0.96 -20.15
C GLY A 103 -4.48 0.37 -19.40
N GLY A 104 -5.36 0.59 -18.41
CA GLY A 104 -5.37 1.81 -17.60
C GLY A 104 -4.56 1.70 -16.30
N ALA A 105 -4.33 0.48 -15.81
CA ALA A 105 -3.72 0.24 -14.51
C ALA A 105 -2.19 0.23 -14.54
N VAL A 106 -1.56 -0.10 -15.67
CA VAL A 106 -0.11 -0.29 -15.80
C VAL A 106 0.69 0.92 -15.31
N ALA A 107 0.32 2.14 -15.74
CA ALA A 107 1.04 3.35 -15.33
C ALA A 107 0.93 3.61 -13.82
N LEU A 108 -0.26 3.38 -13.24
CA LEU A 108 -0.47 3.52 -11.81
C LEU A 108 0.30 2.46 -11.02
N ILE A 109 0.31 1.21 -11.48
CA ILE A 109 1.09 0.13 -10.86
C ILE A 109 2.58 0.46 -10.86
N HIS A 110 3.14 0.91 -11.98
CA HIS A 110 4.53 1.34 -12.04
C HIS A 110 4.81 2.49 -11.07
N TYR A 111 3.95 3.51 -11.03
CA TYR A 111 4.09 4.62 -10.10
C TYR A 111 4.08 4.17 -8.63
N LEU A 112 3.16 3.28 -8.26
CA LEU A 112 3.07 2.72 -6.90
C LEU A 112 4.31 1.88 -6.55
N ASN A 113 4.85 1.11 -7.49
CA ASN A 113 6.08 0.33 -7.29
C ASN A 113 7.28 1.23 -7.01
N GLU A 114 7.46 2.32 -7.76
CA GLU A 114 8.54 3.27 -7.52
C GLU A 114 8.47 3.89 -6.12
N ILE A 115 7.26 4.25 -5.66
CA ILE A 115 7.06 4.77 -4.29
C ILE A 115 7.40 3.72 -3.24
N CYS A 116 6.92 2.49 -3.41
CA CYS A 116 7.20 1.41 -2.47
C CYS A 116 8.70 1.12 -2.39
N HIS A 117 9.38 1.09 -3.52
CA HIS A 117 10.83 0.82 -3.60
C HIS A 117 11.67 1.97 -3.03
N ALA A 118 11.30 3.22 -3.30
CA ALA A 118 11.97 4.39 -2.73
C ALA A 118 11.89 4.38 -1.20
N ARG A 119 10.74 3.98 -0.64
CA ARG A 119 10.54 3.86 0.81
C ARG A 119 11.37 2.73 1.42
N GLU A 120 11.41 1.57 0.78
CA GLU A 120 12.25 0.44 1.22
C GLU A 120 13.74 0.83 1.25
N THR A 121 14.22 1.49 0.20
CA THR A 121 15.61 1.95 0.10
C THR A 121 15.94 2.97 1.20
N ALA A 122 15.04 3.93 1.46
CA ALA A 122 15.25 4.92 2.52
C ALA A 122 15.31 4.31 3.93
N VAL A 123 14.48 3.31 4.20
CA VAL A 123 14.50 2.56 5.48
C VAL A 123 15.80 1.77 5.63
N ASN A 124 16.22 1.08 4.57
CA ASN A 124 17.48 0.32 4.56
C ASN A 124 18.69 1.25 4.76
N ASP A 125 18.70 2.42 4.12
CA ASP A 125 19.76 3.42 4.29
C ASP A 125 19.79 3.99 5.72
N ALA A 126 18.62 4.32 6.29
CA ALA A 126 18.52 4.79 7.67
C ALA A 126 18.98 3.72 8.67
N PHE A 127 18.62 2.46 8.43
CA PHE A 127 19.05 1.32 9.23
C PHE A 127 20.57 1.12 9.15
N CYS A 128 21.15 1.12 7.94
CA CYS A 128 22.60 1.03 7.74
C CYS A 128 23.37 2.16 8.44
N ARG A 129 22.87 3.40 8.34
CA ARG A 129 23.46 4.55 9.05
C ARG A 129 23.39 4.39 10.56
N THR A 130 22.31 3.80 11.08
CA THR A 130 22.13 3.55 12.52
C THR A 130 23.12 2.48 13.01
N LEU A 131 23.28 1.38 12.26
CA LEU A 131 24.28 0.34 12.57
C LEU A 131 25.72 0.85 12.50
N THR A 132 26.03 1.70 11.51
CA THR A 132 27.37 2.28 11.35
C THR A 132 27.70 3.24 12.50
N ARG A 133 26.72 3.99 13.01
CA ARG A 133 26.87 4.82 14.23
C ARG A 133 27.01 3.97 15.50
N GLY A 134 26.35 2.82 15.58
CA GLY A 134 26.47 1.89 16.71
C GLY A 134 27.76 1.06 16.75
N SER A 135 28.42 0.83 15.60
CA SER A 135 29.67 0.04 15.50
C SER A 135 30.96 0.83 15.76
N LEU A 136 30.90 2.13 16.06
CA LEU A 136 32.06 2.93 16.46
C LEU A 136 32.41 2.75 17.95
N ALA A 137 32.62 1.51 18.40
CA ALA A 137 33.23 1.21 19.70
C ALA A 137 33.66 -0.27 19.80
N ILE A 138 34.55 -0.74 18.91
CA ILE A 138 35.44 -1.85 19.28
C ILE A 138 36.81 -1.21 19.53
N PRO A 139 37.23 -1.02 20.79
CA PRO A 139 38.57 -0.53 21.06
C PRO A 139 39.53 -1.62 20.57
N GLN A 140 40.36 -1.27 19.57
CA GLN A 140 41.48 -2.10 19.18
C GLN A 140 42.43 -2.16 20.39
N CYS A 141 42.34 -3.23 21.19
CA CYS A 141 43.36 -3.55 22.16
C CYS A 141 44.65 -3.83 21.40
N HIS A 142 45.52 -2.81 21.35
CA HIS A 142 46.92 -2.94 20.97
C HIS A 142 47.55 -4.04 21.83
N LEU A 143 47.87 -5.17 21.19
CA LEU A 143 48.79 -6.17 21.71
C LEU A 143 50.20 -5.57 21.59
N LEU A 144 50.64 -4.90 22.65
CA LEU A 144 52.04 -4.53 22.82
C LEU A 144 52.86 -5.76 23.21
N SER A 145 54.02 -5.82 22.58
CA SER A 145 55.05 -6.86 22.59
C SER A 145 55.68 -7.10 23.96
#